data_AF-A0A7R9MFR2-F1
#
_entry.id   AF-A0A7R9MFR2-F1
#
_cell.length_a   1.000
_cell.length_b   1.000
_cell.length_c   1.000
_cell.angle_alpha   90.00
_cell.angle_beta   90.00
_cell.angle_gamma   90.00
#
_symmetry.space_group_name_H-M   'P 1'
#
loop_
_entity.id
_entity.type
_entity.pdbx_description
1 polymer ?
#
loop_
_entity_poly.entity_id
_entity_poly.type
_entity_poly.pdbx_seq_one_letter_code
_entity_poly.pdbx_strand_id
1 'polypeptide(L)'
;MLSTINSLKHVLRQHFSSHWKCLSSMSSSQTPEMGSVFGKERDFEDLTVDTFKELVTDDTVRDKIETILSEYEYEKYTTLQVPTTITTTQMKDLLCLSDSLERKRWLTYLCKRQKARHKSNEKRKNNSMDYLTRLQQKYSEDKPRTGLWDNDHQLVYGLWHNTLFTKIPANHIKRHYIHRLRNAALFGQKVVIDLDFDDCMRLSETRLLAQQIHLLYNFNRYQSREPFDLH
;
A
#
# COMPACT_ATOMS: atom_id res chain seq x y z
N MET A 1 11.86 -40.94 -21.84
CA MET A 1 11.65 -39.49 -21.64
C MET A 1 12.33 -38.90 -20.39
N LEU A 2 13.22 -39.62 -19.70
CA LEU A 2 14.00 -39.09 -18.57
C LEU A 2 15.47 -38.71 -18.93
N SER A 3 15.98 -39.10 -20.11
CA SER A 3 17.36 -38.75 -20.52
C SER A 3 17.46 -37.37 -21.19
N THR A 4 16.38 -36.85 -21.78
CA THR A 4 16.36 -35.54 -22.46
C THR A 4 16.37 -34.37 -21.48
N ILE A 5 15.77 -34.52 -20.29
CA ILE A 5 15.72 -33.47 -19.25
C ILE A 5 17.10 -33.28 -18.58
N ASN A 6 17.87 -34.36 -18.40
CA ASN A 6 19.22 -34.28 -17.84
C ASN A 6 20.24 -33.70 -18.84
N SER A 7 19.99 -33.83 -20.15
CA SER A 7 20.82 -33.23 -21.19
C SER A 7 20.70 -31.69 -21.22
N LEU A 8 19.49 -31.14 -21.02
CA LEU A 8 19.26 -29.69 -20.94
C LEU A 8 19.90 -29.04 -19.70
N LYS A 9 19.91 -29.72 -18.55
CA LYS A 9 20.60 -29.25 -17.33
C LYS A 9 22.13 -29.18 -17.51
N HIS A 10 22.70 -30.03 -18.35
CA HIS A 10 24.15 -30.09 -18.56
C HIS A 10 24.65 -29.05 -19.57
N VAL A 11 23.86 -28.76 -20.61
CA VAL A 11 24.17 -27.73 -21.63
C VAL A 11 24.09 -26.31 -21.04
N LEU A 12 23.12 -26.05 -20.15
CA LEU A 12 22.99 -24.75 -19.47
C LEU A 12 24.12 -24.46 -18.46
N ARG A 13 24.79 -25.50 -17.92
CA ARG A 13 25.95 -25.32 -17.03
C ARG A 13 27.26 -25.05 -17.78
N GLN A 14 27.43 -25.55 -19.00
CA GLN A 14 28.69 -25.36 -19.74
C GLN A 14 28.79 -24.00 -20.44
N HIS A 15 27.67 -23.36 -20.80
CA HIS A 15 27.69 -22.01 -21.38
C HIS A 15 28.03 -20.89 -20.39
N PHE A 16 27.97 -21.15 -19.08
CA PHE A 16 28.25 -20.17 -18.03
C PHE A 16 29.70 -20.13 -17.55
N SER A 17 30.59 -21.02 -18.02
CA SER A 17 31.99 -21.09 -17.55
C SER A 17 32.99 -20.30 -18.39
N SER A 18 32.63 -19.87 -19.60
CA SER A 18 33.59 -19.34 -20.58
C SER A 18 33.73 -17.81 -20.56
N HIS A 19 32.87 -17.10 -19.82
CA HIS A 19 32.86 -15.63 -19.80
C HIS A 19 33.48 -15.01 -18.53
N TRP A 20 33.91 -15.83 -17.55
CA TRP A 20 34.42 -15.34 -16.26
C TRP A 20 35.96 -15.19 -16.20
N LYS A 21 36.72 -15.64 -17.20
CA LYS A 21 38.19 -15.67 -17.12
C LYS A 21 38.93 -14.40 -17.57
N CYS A 22 38.25 -13.27 -17.75
CA CYS A 22 38.89 -12.04 -18.27
C CYS A 22 38.93 -10.85 -17.29
N LEU A 23 38.71 -11.05 -15.99
CA LEU A 23 38.63 -9.96 -15.00
C LEU A 23 39.31 -10.28 -13.65
N SER A 24 40.44 -11.01 -13.68
CA SER A 24 41.24 -11.28 -12.47
C SER A 24 42.52 -10.44 -12.36
N SER A 25 42.64 -9.33 -13.11
CA SER A 25 43.79 -8.44 -13.00
C SER A 25 43.35 -6.99 -13.11
N MET A 26 42.93 -6.39 -12.00
CA MET A 26 43.27 -5.01 -11.63
C MET A 26 42.72 -4.70 -10.24
N SER A 27 43.61 -4.17 -9.42
CA SER A 27 43.49 -3.89 -8.00
C SER A 27 42.61 -2.69 -7.67
N SER A 28 41.95 -2.77 -6.51
CA SER A 28 41.70 -1.68 -5.56
C SER A 28 41.15 -0.35 -6.11
N SER A 29 39.83 -0.20 -6.11
CA SER A 29 39.16 0.99 -5.57
C SER A 29 37.65 0.75 -5.55
N GLN A 30 37.04 1.18 -4.45
CA GLN A 30 35.63 1.08 -4.07
C GLN A 30 34.65 1.08 -5.26
N THR A 31 33.95 -0.04 -5.49
CA THR A 31 32.76 -0.04 -6.34
C THR A 31 31.57 0.46 -5.53
N PRO A 32 30.85 1.50 -6.01
CA PRO A 32 29.61 1.92 -5.37
C PRO A 32 28.60 0.77 -5.46
N GLU A 33 27.98 0.45 -4.34
CA GLU A 33 26.93 -0.58 -4.27
C GLU A 33 25.83 -0.24 -5.30
N MET A 34 25.79 -1.02 -6.38
CA MET A 34 24.66 -1.07 -7.29
C MET A 34 23.47 -1.60 -6.48
N GLY A 35 22.68 -0.65 -5.95
CA GLY A 35 21.48 -0.93 -5.19
C GLY A 35 20.60 -1.92 -5.93
N SER A 36 20.35 -3.05 -5.28
CA SER A 36 19.38 -4.05 -5.69
C SER A 36 18.02 -3.39 -5.94
N VAL A 37 17.65 -3.25 -7.22
CA VAL A 37 16.30 -2.84 -7.66
C VAL A 37 15.29 -3.97 -7.43
N PHE A 38 15.75 -5.15 -7.03
CA PHE A 38 14.88 -6.25 -6.60
C PHE A 38 14.48 -6.01 -5.14
N GLY A 39 13.23 -5.59 -4.96
CA GLY A 39 12.62 -5.42 -3.64
C GLY A 39 12.81 -6.66 -2.77
N LYS A 40 12.80 -6.44 -1.44
CA LYS A 40 12.96 -7.45 -0.38
C LYS A 40 12.59 -8.86 -0.86
N GLU A 41 13.55 -9.77 -0.80
CA GLU A 41 13.38 -11.18 -1.15
C GLU A 41 12.12 -11.71 -0.46
N ARG A 42 11.17 -12.22 -1.24
CA ARG A 42 9.93 -12.76 -0.70
C ARG A 42 10.18 -14.22 -0.39
N ASP A 43 10.05 -14.58 0.87
CA ASP A 43 10.06 -15.98 1.29
C ASP A 43 8.76 -16.64 0.78
N PHE A 44 8.90 -17.55 -0.17
CA PHE A 44 7.80 -18.36 -0.69
C PHE A 44 7.84 -19.71 0.00
N GLU A 45 6.69 -20.19 0.47
CA GLU A 45 6.58 -21.57 0.94
C GLU A 45 6.45 -22.52 -0.26
N ASP A 46 7.08 -23.68 -0.16
CA ASP A 46 6.96 -24.74 -1.15
C ASP A 46 5.59 -25.40 -1.01
N LEU A 47 4.73 -25.19 -2.01
CA LEU A 47 3.37 -25.71 -2.05
C LEU A 47 3.40 -27.07 -2.76
N THR A 48 3.18 -28.14 -2.01
CA THR A 48 3.04 -29.49 -2.57
C THR A 48 1.57 -29.91 -2.55
N VAL A 49 1.22 -30.92 -3.36
CA VAL A 49 -0.12 -31.52 -3.36
C VAL A 49 -0.50 -31.99 -1.94
N ASP A 50 0.49 -32.37 -1.14
CA ASP A 50 0.30 -32.82 0.23
C ASP A 50 -0.30 -31.75 1.15
N THR A 51 -0.08 -30.47 0.87
CA THR A 51 -0.68 -29.36 1.62
C THR A 51 -2.21 -29.29 1.47
N PHE A 52 -2.74 -29.90 0.40
CA PHE A 52 -4.16 -29.84 0.05
C PHE A 52 -4.85 -31.22 0.10
N LYS A 53 -4.30 -32.19 0.84
CA LYS A 53 -4.87 -33.55 1.00
C LYS A 53 -6.35 -33.54 1.38
N GLU A 54 -6.77 -32.58 2.20
CA GLU A 54 -8.16 -32.42 2.65
C GLU A 54 -9.16 -32.16 1.50
N LEU A 55 -8.68 -31.72 0.33
CA LEU A 55 -9.50 -31.39 -0.83
C LEU A 55 -9.53 -32.50 -1.88
N VAL A 56 -8.70 -33.52 -1.72
CA VAL A 56 -8.56 -34.62 -2.68
C VAL A 56 -9.64 -35.65 -2.38
N THR A 57 -10.82 -35.49 -3.00
CA THR A 57 -11.89 -36.48 -2.96
C THR A 57 -11.74 -37.51 -4.07
N ASP A 58 -11.37 -37.07 -5.27
CA ASP A 58 -11.20 -37.90 -6.46
C ASP A 58 -9.83 -37.66 -7.13
N ASP A 59 -9.34 -38.64 -7.89
CA ASP A 59 -8.11 -38.52 -8.69
C ASP A 59 -8.19 -37.38 -9.72
N THR A 60 -9.39 -37.11 -10.25
CA THR A 60 -9.60 -35.98 -11.17
C THR A 60 -9.40 -34.61 -10.52
N VAL A 61 -9.66 -34.50 -9.22
CA VAL A 61 -9.44 -33.26 -8.45
C VAL A 61 -7.96 -33.11 -8.16
N ARG A 62 -7.27 -34.22 -7.90
CA ARG A 62 -5.81 -34.24 -7.71
C ARG A 62 -5.07 -33.70 -8.93
N ASP A 63 -5.41 -34.17 -10.13
CA ASP A 63 -4.79 -33.70 -11.38
C ASP A 63 -5.02 -32.20 -11.61
N LYS A 64 -6.21 -31.70 -11.26
CA LYS A 64 -6.52 -30.27 -11.33
C LYS A 64 -5.68 -29.46 -10.34
N ILE A 65 -5.50 -29.94 -9.12
CA ILE A 65 -4.63 -29.29 -8.13
C ILE A 65 -3.19 -29.25 -8.64
N GLU A 66 -2.66 -30.35 -9.19
CA GLU A 66 -1.32 -30.41 -9.77
C GLU A 66 -1.15 -29.42 -10.94
N THR A 67 -2.17 -29.30 -11.78
CA THR A 67 -2.21 -28.31 -12.87
C THR A 67 -2.15 -26.88 -12.32
N ILE A 68 -2.96 -26.56 -11.30
CA ILE A 68 -2.99 -25.24 -10.66
C ILE A 68 -1.65 -24.90 -10.00
N LEU A 69 -1.03 -25.87 -9.34
CA LEU A 69 0.30 -25.69 -8.72
C LEU A 69 1.37 -25.42 -9.79
N SER A 70 1.31 -26.12 -10.92
CA SER A 70 2.22 -25.88 -12.05
C SER A 70 2.04 -24.48 -12.64
N GLU A 71 0.80 -24.02 -12.78
CA GLU A 71 0.51 -22.63 -13.21
C GLU A 71 1.01 -21.59 -12.20
N TYR A 72 0.86 -21.88 -10.91
CA TYR A 72 1.38 -21.03 -9.84
C TYR A 72 2.90 -20.93 -9.89
N GLU A 73 3.62 -22.05 -10.06
CA GLU A 73 5.08 -22.06 -10.22
C GLU A 73 5.51 -21.30 -11.48
N TYR A 74 4.83 -21.51 -12.60
CA TYR A 74 5.09 -20.77 -13.83
C TYR A 74 4.97 -19.25 -13.63
N GLU A 75 3.91 -18.79 -12.98
CA GLU A 75 3.72 -17.35 -12.69
C GLU A 75 4.68 -16.82 -11.61
N LYS A 76 5.09 -17.67 -10.66
CA LYS A 76 6.13 -17.37 -9.68
C LYS A 76 7.43 -17.01 -10.38
N TYR A 77 7.88 -17.83 -11.35
CA TYR A 77 9.12 -17.58 -12.08
C TYR A 77 9.00 -16.48 -13.13
N THR A 78 7.84 -16.34 -13.79
CA THR A 78 7.68 -15.39 -14.90
C THR A 78 7.41 -13.97 -14.43
N THR A 79 6.37 -13.78 -13.61
CA THR A 79 5.87 -12.44 -13.26
C THR A 79 6.09 -12.07 -11.79
N LEU A 80 6.35 -13.06 -10.93
CA LEU A 80 6.37 -12.93 -9.47
C LEU A 80 5.06 -12.33 -8.91
N GLN A 81 3.96 -12.31 -9.68
CA GLN A 81 2.67 -11.74 -9.27
C GLN A 81 1.77 -12.76 -8.59
N VAL A 82 2.35 -13.57 -7.72
CA VAL A 82 1.68 -14.62 -6.96
C VAL A 82 1.71 -14.30 -5.46
N PRO A 83 0.72 -14.77 -4.68
CA PRO A 83 0.78 -14.70 -3.22
C PRO A 83 1.96 -15.55 -2.68
N THR A 84 2.40 -15.31 -1.45
CA THR A 84 3.48 -16.15 -0.86
C THR A 84 3.00 -17.54 -0.45
N THR A 85 1.74 -17.64 -0.02
CA THR A 85 1.09 -18.87 0.44
C THR A 85 -0.36 -18.90 -0.04
N ILE A 86 -0.89 -20.09 -0.31
CA ILE A 86 -2.28 -20.32 -0.71
C ILE A 86 -2.97 -21.14 0.38
N THR A 87 -4.07 -20.62 0.93
CA THR A 87 -4.87 -21.34 1.94
C THR A 87 -5.80 -22.36 1.28
N THR A 88 -6.21 -23.42 2.00
CA THR A 88 -7.15 -24.44 1.50
C THR A 88 -8.46 -23.88 0.94
N THR A 89 -9.00 -22.81 1.53
CA THR A 89 -10.21 -22.12 1.02
C THR A 89 -9.97 -21.46 -0.34
N GLN A 90 -8.85 -20.74 -0.49
CA GLN A 90 -8.44 -20.13 -1.75
C GLN A 90 -8.17 -21.18 -2.84
N MET A 91 -7.70 -22.37 -2.45
CA MET A 91 -7.53 -23.48 -3.39
C MET A 91 -8.88 -24.04 -3.85
N LYS A 92 -9.90 -24.13 -2.98
CA LYS A 92 -11.28 -24.45 -3.40
C LYS A 92 -11.80 -23.45 -4.43
N ASP A 93 -11.58 -22.15 -4.19
CA ASP A 93 -11.99 -21.11 -5.15
C ASP A 93 -11.28 -21.28 -6.50
N LEU A 94 -9.99 -21.62 -6.49
CA LEU A 94 -9.21 -21.89 -7.72
C LEU A 94 -9.70 -23.13 -8.46
N LEU A 95 -10.16 -24.17 -7.75
CA LEU A 95 -10.74 -25.37 -8.36
C LEU A 95 -12.09 -25.12 -9.03
N CYS A 96 -12.83 -24.11 -8.58
CA CYS A 96 -14.07 -23.68 -9.23
C CYS A 96 -13.82 -22.94 -10.55
N LEU A 97 -12.62 -22.37 -10.75
CA LEU A 97 -12.27 -21.65 -11.96
C LEU A 97 -11.77 -22.61 -13.04
N SER A 98 -12.49 -22.68 -14.16
CA SER A 98 -12.17 -23.57 -15.27
C SER A 98 -11.02 -23.04 -16.14
N ASP A 99 -10.93 -21.72 -16.34
CA ASP A 99 -9.97 -21.11 -17.26
C ASP A 99 -8.64 -20.72 -16.59
N SER A 100 -7.53 -20.94 -17.31
CA SER A 100 -6.17 -20.61 -16.86
C SER A 100 -5.98 -19.10 -16.69
N LEU A 101 -6.58 -18.30 -17.59
CA LEU A 101 -6.49 -16.84 -17.51
C LEU A 101 -7.22 -16.30 -16.27
N GLU A 102 -8.37 -16.88 -15.93
CA GLU A 102 -9.12 -16.54 -14.72
C GLU A 102 -8.34 -16.88 -13.46
N ARG A 103 -7.72 -18.08 -13.40
CA ARG A 103 -6.84 -18.46 -12.28
C ARG A 103 -5.65 -17.52 -12.14
N LYS A 104 -5.01 -17.13 -13.25
CA LYS A 104 -3.94 -16.11 -13.24
C LYS A 104 -4.41 -14.77 -12.69
N ARG A 105 -5.57 -14.28 -13.15
CA ARG A 105 -6.17 -13.02 -12.65
C ARG A 105 -6.48 -13.12 -11.16
N TRP A 106 -6.97 -14.27 -10.71
CA TRP A 106 -7.24 -14.55 -9.30
C TRP A 106 -5.96 -14.54 -8.44
N LEU A 107 -4.91 -15.26 -8.86
CA LEU A 107 -3.60 -15.23 -8.19
C LEU A 107 -3.03 -13.81 -8.12
N THR A 108 -3.14 -13.05 -9.22
CA THR A 108 -2.72 -11.64 -9.27
C THR A 108 -3.51 -10.79 -8.27
N TYR A 109 -4.83 -11.00 -8.17
CA TYR A 109 -5.69 -10.34 -7.19
C TYR A 109 -5.25 -10.67 -5.75
N LEU A 110 -5.01 -11.95 -5.44
CA LEU A 110 -4.54 -12.39 -4.13
C LEU A 110 -3.20 -11.73 -3.76
N CYS A 111 -2.26 -11.67 -4.71
CA CYS A 111 -0.97 -10.99 -4.54
C CYS A 111 -1.15 -9.49 -4.24
N LYS A 112 -1.99 -8.78 -5.01
CA LYS A 112 -2.29 -7.35 -4.80
C LYS A 112 -2.91 -7.11 -3.42
N ARG A 113 -3.85 -7.96 -3.00
CA ARG A 113 -4.50 -7.90 -1.68
C ARG A 113 -3.48 -8.10 -0.55
N GLN A 114 -2.60 -9.09 -0.69
CA GLN A 114 -1.54 -9.35 0.28
C GLN A 114 -0.58 -8.16 0.39
N LYS A 115 -0.12 -7.60 -0.73
CA LYS A 115 0.74 -6.40 -0.76
C LYS A 115 0.08 -5.20 -0.08
N ALA A 116 -1.22 -4.96 -0.34
CA ALA A 116 -1.97 -3.90 0.31
C ALA A 116 -2.05 -4.09 1.83
N ARG A 117 -2.28 -5.32 2.30
CA ARG A 117 -2.27 -5.67 3.73
C ARG A 117 -0.89 -5.43 4.35
N HIS A 118 0.19 -5.89 3.70
CA HIS A 118 1.55 -5.68 4.19
C HIS A 118 1.88 -4.19 4.31
N LYS A 119 1.61 -3.41 3.26
CA LYS A 119 1.82 -1.95 3.24
C LYS A 119 1.04 -1.24 4.35
N SER A 120 -0.21 -1.64 4.59
CA SER A 120 -1.03 -1.10 5.68
C SER A 120 -0.42 -1.43 7.05
N ASN A 121 0.03 -2.66 7.27
CA ASN A 121 0.66 -3.08 8.52
C ASN A 121 1.99 -2.37 8.76
N GLU A 122 2.83 -2.27 7.73
CA GLU A 122 4.10 -1.53 7.79
C GLU A 122 3.86 -0.06 8.11
N LYS A 123 2.87 0.58 7.48
CA LYS A 123 2.47 1.96 7.81
C LYS A 123 2.02 2.09 9.27
N ARG A 124 1.23 1.13 9.79
CA ARG A 124 0.81 1.12 11.19
C ARG A 124 2.00 0.98 12.14
N LYS A 125 2.92 0.06 11.86
CA LYS A 125 4.15 -0.12 12.63
C LYS A 125 5.02 1.14 12.61
N ASN A 126 5.26 1.71 11.44
CA ASN A 126 6.04 2.95 11.29
C ASN A 126 5.39 4.11 12.04
N ASN A 127 4.07 4.29 11.93
CA ASN A 127 3.35 5.32 12.68
C ASN A 127 3.44 5.10 14.20
N SER A 128 3.36 3.85 14.65
CA SER A 128 3.51 3.51 16.06
C SER A 128 4.93 3.79 16.56
N MET A 129 5.95 3.42 15.78
CA MET A 129 7.34 3.71 16.10
C MET A 129 7.61 5.21 16.11
N ASP A 130 7.16 5.96 15.10
CA ASP A 130 7.27 7.41 15.05
C ASP A 130 6.58 8.07 16.27
N TYR A 131 5.40 7.58 16.66
CA TYR A 131 4.75 8.02 17.89
C TYR A 131 5.60 7.76 19.14
N LEU A 132 6.14 6.55 19.29
CA LEU A 132 7.01 6.20 20.43
C LEU A 132 8.30 7.04 20.45
N THR A 133 8.94 7.24 19.30
CA THR A 133 10.12 8.10 19.16
C THR A 133 9.81 9.53 19.58
N ARG A 134 8.68 10.10 19.15
CA ARG A 134 8.24 11.44 19.58
C ARG A 134 7.97 11.51 21.07
N LEU A 135 7.42 10.45 21.66
CA LEU A 135 7.17 10.35 23.09
C LEU A 135 8.49 10.31 23.86
N GLN A 136 9.43 9.47 23.44
CA GLN A 136 10.77 9.37 24.03
C GLN A 136 11.52 10.70 23.93
N GLN A 137 11.50 11.37 22.77
CA GLN A 137 12.09 12.71 22.60
C GLN A 137 11.39 13.78 23.46
N LYS A 138 10.13 13.58 23.87
CA LYS A 138 9.42 14.52 24.73
C LYS A 138 9.81 14.35 26.21
N TYR A 139 10.10 13.12 26.63
CA TYR A 139 10.46 12.77 28.01
C TYR A 139 11.96 12.54 28.22
N SER A 140 12.78 12.65 27.18
CA SER A 140 14.24 12.61 27.31
C SER A 140 14.71 13.77 28.19
N GLU A 141 15.48 13.44 29.22
CA GLU A 141 15.88 14.32 30.33
C GLU A 141 16.76 15.51 29.90
N ASP A 142 17.36 15.45 28.71
CA ASP A 142 18.25 16.49 28.16
C ASP A 142 17.54 17.72 27.58
N LYS A 143 16.20 17.76 27.57
CA LYS A 143 15.49 18.99 27.18
C LYS A 143 15.35 19.89 28.41
N PRO A 144 15.98 21.08 28.45
CA PRO A 144 15.79 22.00 29.55
C PRO A 144 14.30 22.24 29.71
N ARG A 145 13.80 21.98 30.92
CA ARG A 145 12.41 22.18 31.28
C ARG A 145 12.14 23.67 31.07
N THR A 146 11.49 24.01 29.97
CA THR A 146 11.17 25.38 29.59
C THR A 146 9.99 25.84 30.46
N GLY A 147 10.26 26.01 31.75
CA GLY A 147 9.35 26.62 32.71
C GLY A 147 9.33 28.13 32.55
N LEU A 148 8.61 28.82 33.45
CA LEU A 148 8.67 30.29 33.57
C LEU A 148 10.09 30.78 33.85
N TRP A 149 10.84 29.98 34.60
CA TRP A 149 12.05 30.39 35.26
C TRP A 149 13.25 29.69 34.65
N ASP A 150 14.31 30.45 34.37
CA ASP A 150 15.63 29.91 34.08
C ASP A 150 16.24 29.27 35.36
N ASN A 151 17.36 28.58 35.22
CA ASN A 151 18.14 28.03 36.35
C ASN A 151 18.52 29.14 37.35
N ASP A 152 18.70 30.37 36.86
CA ASP A 152 18.99 31.57 37.65
C ASP A 152 17.72 32.30 38.17
N HIS A 153 16.55 31.65 38.11
CA HIS A 153 15.27 32.16 38.59
C HIS A 153 14.79 33.45 37.89
N GLN A 154 15.28 33.71 36.68
CA GLN A 154 14.83 34.82 35.83
C GLN A 154 13.64 34.40 34.97
N LEU A 155 12.70 35.31 34.76
CA LEU A 155 11.53 35.08 33.91
C LEU A 155 11.94 35.12 32.42
N VAL A 156 11.81 34.00 31.71
CA VAL A 156 12.18 33.90 30.30
C VAL A 156 10.94 33.89 29.42
N TYR A 157 10.86 34.82 28.47
CA TYR A 157 9.82 34.87 27.45
C TYR A 157 10.33 34.29 26.13
N GLY A 158 9.60 33.32 25.57
CA GLY A 158 9.97 32.70 24.30
C GLY A 158 9.07 31.53 23.91
N LEU A 159 9.21 31.08 22.65
CA LEU A 159 8.59 29.86 22.17
C LEU A 159 9.11 28.68 23.00
N TRP A 160 8.20 27.87 23.57
CA TRP A 160 8.44 26.83 24.57
C TRP A 160 8.55 27.29 26.03
N HIS A 161 8.80 28.57 26.32
CA HIS A 161 8.62 29.14 27.66
C HIS A 161 7.14 29.50 27.91
N ASN A 162 6.84 30.19 29.02
CA ASN A 162 5.48 30.50 29.50
C ASN A 162 4.72 31.54 28.65
N THR A 163 4.71 31.34 27.33
CA THR A 163 3.79 31.96 26.40
C THR A 163 2.67 30.96 26.13
N LEU A 164 1.46 31.25 26.61
CA LEU A 164 0.28 30.43 26.35
C LEU A 164 -0.19 30.62 24.90
N PHE A 165 0.57 30.13 23.93
CA PHE A 165 0.06 29.97 22.58
C PHE A 165 -0.91 28.79 22.58
N THR A 166 -2.20 29.09 22.52
CA THR A 166 -3.23 28.05 22.40
C THR A 166 -3.06 27.37 21.04
N LYS A 167 -2.43 26.18 21.04
CA LYS A 167 -2.33 25.36 19.84
C LYS A 167 -3.73 24.84 19.49
N ILE A 168 -4.31 25.34 18.42
CA ILE A 168 -5.54 24.79 17.87
C ILE A 168 -5.18 23.56 17.03
N PRO A 169 -5.57 22.33 17.44
CA PRO A 169 -5.24 21.14 16.67
C PRO A 169 -6.01 21.16 15.35
N ALA A 170 -5.40 20.63 14.28
CA ALA A 170 -6.06 20.52 12.97
C ALA A 170 -7.42 19.80 13.04
N ASN A 171 -7.58 18.85 13.98
CA ASN A 171 -8.86 18.17 14.22
C ASN A 171 -9.96 19.11 14.73
N HIS A 172 -9.64 20.11 15.55
CA HIS A 172 -10.61 21.11 15.99
C HIS A 172 -11.01 22.05 14.85
N ILE A 173 -10.05 22.47 14.02
CA ILE A 173 -10.33 23.26 12.82
C ILE A 173 -11.27 22.50 11.87
N LYS A 174 -11.00 21.21 11.63
CA LYS A 174 -11.88 20.35 10.82
C LYS A 174 -13.30 20.24 11.40
N ARG A 175 -13.41 20.04 12.72
CA ARG A 175 -14.72 20.01 13.40
C ARG A 175 -15.44 21.35 13.27
N HIS A 176 -14.73 22.46 13.39
CA HIS A 176 -15.29 23.80 13.23
C HIS A 176 -15.92 23.99 11.84
N TYR A 177 -15.24 23.58 10.76
CA TYR A 177 -15.83 23.62 9.41
C TYR A 177 -17.10 22.76 9.28
N ILE A 178 -17.12 21.57 9.91
CA ILE A 178 -18.30 20.69 9.93
C ILE A 178 -19.46 21.34 10.69
N HIS A 179 -19.20 21.99 11.82
CA HIS A 179 -20.22 22.71 12.58
C HIS A 179 -20.84 23.84 11.77
N ARG A 180 -20.02 24.59 11.01
CA ARG A 180 -20.52 25.64 10.12
C ARG A 180 -21.43 25.06 9.03
N LEU A 181 -21.03 23.94 8.41
CA LEU A 181 -21.86 23.27 7.40
C LEU A 181 -23.16 22.69 7.98
N ARG A 182 -23.14 22.17 9.21
CA ARG A 182 -24.36 21.75 9.92
C ARG A 182 -25.30 22.94 10.15
N ASN A 183 -24.77 24.09 10.57
CA ASN A 183 -25.57 25.28 10.75
C ASN A 183 -26.18 25.77 9.43
N ALA A 184 -25.41 25.69 8.33
CA ALA A 184 -25.91 25.99 7.00
C ALA A 184 -27.05 25.05 6.58
N ALA A 185 -26.93 23.75 6.85
CA ALA A 185 -27.99 22.80 6.54
C ALA A 185 -29.30 23.05 7.33
N LEU A 186 -29.21 23.63 8.53
CA LEU A 186 -30.38 23.91 9.36
C LEU A 186 -31.01 25.28 9.09
N PHE A 187 -30.18 26.31 8.85
CA PHE A 187 -30.61 27.71 8.84
C PHE A 187 -30.10 28.50 7.62
N GLY A 188 -29.24 27.89 6.81
CA GLY A 188 -28.61 28.54 5.67
C GLY A 188 -29.54 28.61 4.46
N GLN A 189 -29.15 29.49 3.52
CA GLN A 189 -29.81 29.57 2.23
C GLN A 189 -29.55 28.30 1.43
N LYS A 190 -30.62 27.74 0.86
CA LYS A 190 -30.54 26.60 -0.05
C LYS A 190 -30.07 27.05 -1.42
N VAL A 191 -29.08 26.35 -1.95
CA VAL A 191 -28.55 26.51 -3.30
C VAL A 191 -28.71 25.17 -4.00
N VAL A 192 -29.54 25.15 -5.05
CA VAL A 192 -29.82 23.97 -5.85
C VAL A 192 -29.01 24.03 -7.13
N ILE A 193 -28.27 22.97 -7.43
CA ILE A 193 -27.54 22.83 -8.69
C ILE A 193 -28.42 22.02 -9.63
N ASP A 194 -28.94 22.69 -10.66
CA ASP A 194 -29.65 22.00 -11.73
C ASP A 194 -28.65 21.14 -12.53
N LEU A 195 -29.00 19.87 -12.76
CA LEU A 195 -28.21 18.89 -13.51
C LEU A 195 -29.04 18.22 -14.62
N ASP A 196 -30.20 18.79 -14.98
CA ASP A 196 -31.13 18.21 -15.97
C ASP A 196 -30.59 18.23 -17.41
N PHE A 197 -29.41 18.82 -17.63
CA PHE A 197 -28.77 18.95 -18.94
C PHE A 197 -27.72 17.85 -19.23
N ASP A 198 -27.70 16.74 -18.49
CA ASP A 198 -26.74 15.64 -18.72
C ASP A 198 -26.85 15.03 -20.12
N ASP A 199 -28.07 14.94 -20.65
CA ASP A 199 -28.32 14.43 -22.02
C ASP A 199 -27.70 15.31 -23.12
N CYS A 200 -27.45 16.58 -22.82
CA CYS A 200 -26.86 17.54 -23.75
C CYS A 200 -25.33 17.64 -23.63
N MET A 201 -24.72 16.94 -22.67
CA MET A 201 -23.28 17.01 -22.40
C MET A 201 -22.52 15.81 -22.99
N ARG A 202 -21.30 16.07 -23.47
CA ARG A 202 -20.35 15.01 -23.82
C ARG A 202 -19.74 14.45 -22.54
N LEU A 203 -19.26 13.21 -22.59
CA LEU A 203 -18.58 12.56 -21.45
C LEU A 203 -17.40 13.37 -20.88
N SER A 204 -16.70 14.15 -21.71
CA SER A 204 -15.64 15.06 -21.26
C SER A 204 -16.17 16.23 -20.44
N GLU A 205 -17.33 16.79 -20.82
CA GLU A 205 -17.98 17.92 -20.17
C GLU A 205 -18.61 17.47 -18.85
N THR A 206 -19.27 16.31 -18.81
CA THR A 206 -19.79 15.70 -17.58
C THR A 206 -18.67 15.49 -16.55
N ARG A 207 -17.48 15.02 -16.99
CA ARG A 207 -16.30 14.88 -16.10
C ARG A 207 -15.81 16.22 -15.57
N LEU A 208 -15.80 17.25 -16.40
CA LEU A 208 -15.40 18.60 -15.99
C LEU A 208 -16.41 19.19 -15.00
N LEU A 209 -17.71 19.03 -15.25
CA LEU A 209 -18.78 19.44 -14.36
C LEU A 209 -18.65 18.78 -12.99
N ALA A 210 -18.40 17.47 -12.95
CA ALA A 210 -18.17 16.75 -11.69
C ALA A 210 -16.98 17.34 -10.90
N GLN A 211 -15.91 17.73 -11.59
CA GLN A 211 -14.77 18.41 -10.96
C GLN A 211 -15.15 19.79 -10.43
N GLN A 212 -15.93 20.57 -11.19
CA GLN A 212 -16.41 21.89 -10.77
C GLN A 212 -17.32 21.80 -9.55
N ILE A 213 -18.25 20.86 -9.52
CA ILE A 213 -19.11 20.60 -8.34
C ILE A 213 -18.26 20.20 -7.13
N HIS A 214 -17.24 19.36 -7.33
CA HIS A 214 -16.32 19.00 -6.26
C HIS A 214 -15.55 20.21 -5.70
N LEU A 215 -15.09 21.11 -6.58
CA LEU A 215 -14.42 22.35 -6.20
C LEU A 215 -15.37 23.30 -5.47
N LEU A 216 -16.60 23.46 -5.96
CA LEU A 216 -17.64 24.25 -5.31
C LEU A 216 -17.90 23.76 -3.89
N TYR A 217 -18.08 22.44 -3.70
CA TYR A 217 -18.28 21.84 -2.39
C TYR A 217 -17.10 22.10 -1.45
N ASN A 218 -15.86 21.91 -1.93
CA ASN A 218 -14.66 22.17 -1.13
C ASN A 218 -14.53 23.65 -0.74
N PHE A 219 -14.82 24.56 -1.68
CA PHE A 219 -14.82 25.99 -1.43
C PHE A 219 -15.87 26.37 -0.37
N ASN A 220 -17.10 25.87 -0.52
CA ASN A 220 -18.18 26.08 0.43
C ASN A 220 -17.79 25.59 1.84
N ARG A 221 -17.18 24.41 1.93
CA ARG A 221 -16.81 23.78 3.21
C ARG A 221 -15.66 24.48 3.92
N TYR A 222 -14.60 24.85 3.22
CA TYR A 222 -13.34 25.28 3.85
C TYR A 222 -13.07 26.77 3.74
N GLN A 223 -13.46 27.41 2.64
CA GLN A 223 -13.06 28.78 2.31
C GLN A 223 -14.16 29.81 2.60
N SER A 224 -15.43 29.45 2.37
CA SER A 224 -16.53 30.34 2.73
C SER A 224 -16.51 30.62 4.24
N ARG A 225 -16.95 31.81 4.67
CA ARG A 225 -17.19 32.16 6.08
C ARG A 225 -18.59 31.75 6.54
N GLU A 226 -19.53 31.69 5.61
CA GLU A 226 -20.92 31.28 5.83
C GLU A 226 -21.26 30.27 4.72
N PRO A 227 -21.26 28.96 5.01
CA PRO A 227 -21.52 27.98 3.98
C PRO A 227 -23.01 27.98 3.60
N PHE A 228 -23.29 27.54 2.39
CA PHE A 228 -24.64 27.30 1.89
C PHE A 228 -25.05 25.84 2.08
N ASP A 229 -26.36 25.61 2.12
CA ASP A 229 -26.95 24.28 2.03
C ASP A 229 -27.06 23.89 0.56
N LEU A 230 -26.15 23.02 0.10
CA LEU A 230 -26.05 22.61 -1.30
C LEU A 230 -26.92 21.39 -1.58
N HIS A 231 -27.76 21.45 -2.61
CA HIS A 231 -28.64 20.38 -3.10
C HIS A 231 -28.35 20.05 -4.56
#